data_AF-A0A5J4KPD7-F1
#
_entry.id   AF-A0A5J4KPD7-F1
#
_cell.length_a   1.000
_cell.length_b   1.000
_cell.length_c   1.000
_cell.angle_alpha   90.00
_cell.angle_beta   90.00
_cell.angle_gamma   90.00
#
_symmetry.space_group_name_H-M   'P 1'
#
loop_
_entity.id
_entity.type
_entity.pdbx_description
1 polymer ?
#
loop_
_entity_poly.entity_id
_entity_poly.type
_entity_poly.pdbx_seq_one_letter_code
_entity_poly.pdbx_strand_id
1 'polypeptide(L)'
;MLCRSDQGTELLPQFKAMLFTPNKWDKIVRALQPEDAKEPTPSKAREGAYLPEGKRQGYQELANDWLNIFRCSMPGYDALPHIVTIMGLHMILYILERACETIQRSNRVTFVLEIISPEKNSVHQLATASYQENNRLTQQAIEAYIDQKISSPDWKEAIANNDIETIRDLFKDDFALKDAEKIDSNQDAEKVIREFKNRVFSRHQKHLEKVHSVWGSAIGLSSRRSSRYIRYTPKDMLLKTLVLCTVSSRMEFQEFLHQLYTKYGFIIGPKQALQYFDAKRAEQDDFTMNAKRLEDRLASLGLLKRLSDACAYVENPFAQELQ
;
A
#
# COMPACT_ATOMS: atom_id res chain seq x y z
N MET A 1 4.17 9.03 -7.85
CA MET A 1 3.77 7.86 -8.67
C MET A 1 3.13 8.33 -9.97
N LEU A 2 1.98 9.02 -9.94
CA LEU A 2 1.25 9.43 -11.16
C LEU A 2 2.07 10.25 -12.18
N CYS A 3 2.89 11.21 -11.75
CA CYS A 3 3.72 11.98 -12.69
C CYS A 3 4.80 11.13 -13.40
N ARG A 4 5.02 9.89 -12.97
CA ARG A 4 6.00 8.93 -13.51
C ARG A 4 5.33 7.67 -14.08
N SER A 5 4.02 7.71 -14.32
CA SER A 5 3.27 6.59 -14.89
C SER A 5 3.26 6.56 -16.41
N ASP A 6 3.86 7.55 -17.08
CA ASP A 6 3.76 7.76 -18.54
C ASP A 6 2.30 7.96 -19.04
N GLN A 7 1.32 8.16 -18.15
CA GLN A 7 -0.12 8.33 -18.47
C GLN A 7 -0.62 9.78 -18.22
N GLY A 8 0.31 10.75 -18.14
CA GLY A 8 -0.03 12.13 -17.78
C GLY A 8 -1.00 12.81 -18.75
N THR A 9 -0.92 12.49 -20.04
CA THR A 9 -1.79 13.02 -21.09
C THR A 9 -3.25 12.57 -20.93
N GLU A 10 -3.49 11.35 -20.45
CA GLU A 10 -4.83 10.82 -20.18
C GLU A 10 -5.37 11.29 -18.82
N LEU A 11 -4.51 11.39 -17.81
CA LEU A 11 -4.90 11.77 -16.45
C LEU A 11 -5.24 13.27 -16.34
N LEU A 12 -4.46 14.15 -16.96
CA LEU A 12 -4.58 15.60 -16.78
C LEU A 12 -5.98 16.16 -17.13
N PRO A 13 -6.64 15.76 -18.24
CA PRO A 13 -8.00 16.18 -18.53
C PRO A 13 -9.00 15.75 -17.44
N GLN A 14 -8.86 14.53 -16.90
CA GLN A 14 -9.74 14.01 -15.85
C GLN A 14 -9.59 14.79 -14.54
N PHE A 15 -8.36 15.11 -14.16
CA PHE A 15 -8.07 15.98 -13.02
C PHE A 15 -8.69 17.37 -13.16
N LYS A 16 -8.58 17.97 -14.35
CA LYS A 16 -9.19 19.26 -14.66
C LYS A 16 -10.70 19.23 -14.52
N ALA A 17 -11.34 18.22 -15.10
CA ALA A 17 -12.78 18.05 -15.02
C ALA A 17 -13.25 17.88 -13.56
N MET A 18 -12.55 17.07 -12.75
CA MET A 18 -12.97 16.74 -11.39
C MET A 18 -12.65 17.82 -10.35
N LEU A 19 -11.42 18.34 -10.33
CA LEU A 19 -10.92 19.18 -9.23
C LEU A 19 -10.95 20.68 -9.54
N PHE A 20 -10.84 21.05 -10.81
CA PHE A 20 -10.65 22.44 -11.23
C PHE A 20 -11.86 23.05 -11.93
N THR A 21 -12.95 22.29 -12.08
CA THR A 21 -14.24 22.81 -12.54
C THR A 21 -14.95 23.53 -11.38
N PRO A 22 -15.28 24.82 -11.52
CA PRO A 22 -15.98 25.55 -10.47
C PRO A 22 -17.29 24.86 -10.10
N ASN A 23 -17.60 24.77 -8.82
CA ASN A 23 -18.84 24.17 -8.35
C ASN A 23 -19.50 24.96 -7.22
N LYS A 24 -20.70 24.51 -6.82
CA LYS A 24 -21.53 25.20 -5.82
C LYS A 24 -20.85 25.34 -4.45
N TRP A 25 -19.92 24.45 -4.10
CA TRP A 25 -19.20 24.47 -2.83
C TRP A 25 -18.14 25.57 -2.79
N ASP A 26 -17.61 26.01 -3.94
CA ASP A 26 -16.60 27.09 -3.98
C ASP A 26 -17.13 28.40 -3.38
N LYS A 27 -18.44 28.67 -3.53
CA LYS A 27 -19.09 29.84 -2.91
C LYS A 27 -19.11 29.72 -1.39
N ILE A 28 -19.36 28.53 -0.87
CA ILE A 28 -19.37 28.26 0.58
C ILE A 28 -17.95 28.36 1.13
N VAL A 29 -16.97 27.77 0.45
CA VAL A 29 -15.55 27.87 0.84
C VAL A 29 -15.12 29.33 0.85
N ARG A 30 -15.46 30.14 -0.17
CA ARG A 30 -15.19 31.58 -0.18
C ARG A 30 -15.87 32.33 0.97
N ALA A 31 -17.13 31.99 1.30
CA ALA A 31 -17.83 32.62 2.40
C ALA A 31 -17.25 32.26 3.79
N LEU A 32 -16.60 31.10 3.91
CA LEU A 32 -15.92 30.65 5.13
C LEU A 32 -14.45 31.11 5.21
N GLN A 33 -13.88 31.62 4.11
CA GLN A 33 -12.53 32.17 4.10
C GLN A 33 -12.54 33.58 4.71
N PRO A 34 -11.60 33.91 5.60
CA PRO A 34 -11.39 35.29 6.05
C PRO A 34 -11.17 36.22 4.85
N GLU A 35 -11.62 37.48 4.91
CA GLU A 35 -11.37 38.46 3.84
C GLU A 35 -9.86 38.64 3.57
N ASP A 36 -9.02 38.43 4.59
CA ASP A 36 -7.57 38.53 4.53
C ASP A 36 -6.89 37.21 4.13
N ALA A 37 -7.66 36.19 3.74
CA ALA A 37 -7.12 34.92 3.29
C ALA A 37 -6.33 35.15 2.00
N LYS A 38 -5.02 35.35 2.14
CA LYS A 38 -4.09 35.34 1.01
C LYS A 38 -4.35 34.05 0.24
N GLU A 39 -4.60 34.17 -1.07
CA GLU A 39 -4.53 33.02 -1.94
C GLU A 39 -3.23 32.27 -1.62
N PRO A 40 -3.27 30.95 -1.41
CA PRO A 40 -2.08 30.21 -1.07
C PRO A 40 -1.04 30.47 -2.15
N THR A 41 -0.02 31.26 -1.81
CA THR A 41 1.09 31.53 -2.73
C THR A 41 1.62 30.16 -3.16
N PRO A 42 1.67 29.87 -4.47
CA PRO A 42 2.22 28.61 -4.92
C PRO A 42 3.58 28.47 -4.28
N SER A 43 3.74 27.46 -3.43
CA SER A 43 5.02 27.23 -2.77
C SER A 43 6.06 27.09 -3.86
N LYS A 44 7.25 27.71 -3.69
CA LYS A 44 8.39 27.49 -4.59
C LYS A 44 8.44 26.00 -4.95
N ALA A 45 8.55 25.70 -6.25
CA ALA A 45 8.62 24.33 -6.74
C ALA A 45 9.64 23.57 -5.89
N ARG A 46 9.17 22.58 -5.12
CA ARG A 46 10.06 21.78 -4.28
C ARG A 46 10.78 20.81 -5.19
N GLU A 47 12.09 21.00 -5.33
CA GLU A 47 12.96 20.00 -5.95
C GLU A 47 12.88 18.70 -5.14
N GLY A 48 12.91 17.55 -5.83
CA GLY A 48 12.95 16.24 -5.17
C GLY A 48 11.60 15.66 -4.69
N ALA A 49 10.45 16.17 -5.14
CA ALA A 49 9.13 15.64 -4.74
C ALA A 49 8.73 14.31 -5.41
N TYR A 50 9.70 13.55 -5.94
CA TYR A 50 9.44 12.30 -6.62
C TYR A 50 9.91 11.11 -5.77
N LEU A 51 9.18 10.00 -5.87
CA LEU A 51 9.66 8.74 -5.30
C LEU A 51 10.96 8.29 -6.00
N PRO A 52 11.82 7.51 -5.35
CA PRO A 52 12.97 6.87 -6.00
C PRO A 52 12.61 6.09 -7.26
N GLU A 53 13.56 6.00 -8.19
CA GLU A 53 13.46 5.29 -9.48
C GLU A 53 12.44 5.87 -10.48
N GLY A 54 12.92 6.21 -11.67
CA GLY A 54 12.15 6.99 -12.66
C GLY A 54 10.93 6.27 -13.23
N LYS A 55 10.96 4.93 -13.29
CA LYS A 55 9.93 4.10 -13.90
C LYS A 55 9.71 2.83 -13.10
N ARG A 56 8.45 2.47 -12.84
CA ARG A 56 8.03 1.24 -12.18
C ARG A 56 6.66 0.82 -12.66
N GLN A 57 6.41 -0.49 -12.74
CA GLN A 57 5.12 -1.04 -13.13
C GLN A 57 3.98 -0.53 -12.22
N GLY A 58 4.20 -0.52 -10.89
CA GLY A 58 3.20 0.00 -9.95
C GLY A 58 2.78 1.46 -10.16
N TYR A 59 3.60 2.28 -10.83
CA TYR A 59 3.21 3.66 -11.18
C TYR A 59 2.17 3.68 -12.30
N GLN A 60 2.32 2.78 -13.28
CA GLN A 60 1.36 2.60 -14.36
C GLN A 60 0.07 1.97 -13.85
N GLU A 61 0.17 0.96 -12.97
CA GLU A 61 -1.00 0.29 -12.39
C GLU A 61 -1.88 1.26 -11.59
N LEU A 62 -1.27 2.13 -10.77
CA LEU A 62 -1.98 3.20 -10.07
C LEU A 62 -2.69 4.16 -11.05
N ALA A 63 -2.01 4.56 -12.12
CA ALA A 63 -2.62 5.44 -13.12
C ALA A 63 -3.81 4.77 -13.81
N ASN A 64 -3.69 3.49 -14.15
CA ASN A 64 -4.78 2.71 -14.75
C ASN A 64 -5.97 2.59 -13.80
N ASP A 65 -5.73 2.41 -12.49
CA ASP A 65 -6.81 2.42 -11.49
C ASP A 65 -7.55 3.75 -11.41
N TRP A 66 -6.79 4.85 -11.42
CA TRP A 66 -7.38 6.19 -11.41
C TRP A 66 -8.22 6.42 -12.67
N LEU A 67 -7.72 6.04 -13.84
CA LEU A 67 -8.46 6.13 -15.10
C LEU A 67 -9.73 5.28 -15.08
N ASN A 68 -9.69 4.06 -14.53
CA ASN A 68 -10.87 3.21 -14.38
C ASN A 68 -11.93 3.84 -13.45
N ILE A 69 -11.49 4.44 -12.34
CA ILE A 69 -12.38 5.19 -11.45
C ILE A 69 -12.98 6.41 -12.17
N PHE A 70 -12.19 7.17 -12.93
CA PHE A 70 -12.70 8.34 -13.68
C PHE A 70 -13.71 7.94 -14.76
N ARG A 71 -13.49 6.81 -15.44
CA ARG A 71 -14.42 6.28 -16.47
C ARG A 71 -15.81 5.95 -15.92
N CYS A 72 -15.92 5.64 -14.62
CA CYS A 72 -17.20 5.43 -13.96
C CYS A 72 -18.09 6.70 -13.95
N SER A 73 -17.55 7.89 -14.29
CA SER A 73 -18.33 9.13 -14.43
C SER A 73 -19.22 9.44 -13.22
N MET A 74 -18.73 9.12 -12.02
CA MET A 74 -19.47 9.30 -10.78
C MET A 74 -19.76 10.79 -10.52
N PRO A 75 -20.93 11.15 -9.95
CA PRO A 75 -21.28 12.55 -9.72
C PRO A 75 -20.35 13.25 -8.72
N GLY A 76 -19.99 14.50 -9.04
CA GLY A 76 -19.29 15.40 -8.13
C GLY A 76 -18.01 14.82 -7.54
N TYR A 77 -17.99 14.62 -6.23
CA TYR A 77 -16.82 14.18 -5.48
C TYR A 77 -16.90 12.71 -5.04
N ASP A 78 -17.86 11.94 -5.54
CA ASP A 78 -18.09 10.55 -5.14
C ASP A 78 -16.94 9.62 -5.56
N ALA A 79 -16.12 10.02 -6.53
CA ALA A 79 -14.90 9.32 -6.89
C ALA A 79 -13.75 9.53 -5.87
N LEU A 80 -13.75 10.60 -5.06
CA LEU A 80 -12.63 10.93 -4.17
C LEU A 80 -12.36 9.84 -3.13
N PRO A 81 -13.35 9.26 -2.43
CA PRO A 81 -13.10 8.18 -1.49
C PRO A 81 -12.38 6.99 -2.14
N HIS A 82 -12.81 6.60 -3.35
CA HIS A 82 -12.19 5.51 -4.10
C HIS A 82 -10.75 5.83 -4.53
N ILE A 83 -10.52 7.06 -4.99
CA ILE A 83 -9.18 7.56 -5.34
C ILE A 83 -8.24 7.53 -4.13
N VAL A 84 -8.70 8.00 -2.98
CA VAL A 84 -7.91 8.00 -1.74
C VAL A 84 -7.63 6.57 -1.28
N THR A 85 -8.63 5.69 -1.31
CA THR A 85 -8.48 4.27 -0.94
C THR A 85 -7.47 3.56 -1.82
N ILE A 86 -7.57 3.68 -3.15
CA ILE A 86 -6.66 2.98 -4.07
C ILE A 86 -5.24 3.57 -4.05
N MET A 87 -5.11 4.90 -3.89
CA MET A 87 -3.81 5.54 -3.70
C MET A 87 -3.12 5.02 -2.43
N GLY A 88 -3.85 4.92 -1.32
CA GLY A 88 -3.30 4.37 -0.09
C GLY A 88 -2.86 2.90 -0.24
N LEU A 89 -3.61 2.09 -0.99
CA LEU A 89 -3.20 0.71 -1.30
C LEU A 89 -1.90 0.66 -2.09
N HIS A 90 -1.78 1.44 -3.17
CA HIS A 90 -0.57 1.50 -4.00
C HIS A 90 0.64 2.03 -3.24
N MET A 91 0.45 2.98 -2.33
CA MET A 91 1.54 3.42 -1.45
C MET A 91 2.02 2.33 -0.50
N ILE A 92 1.10 1.53 0.04
CA ILE A 92 1.45 0.36 0.87
C ILE A 92 2.22 -0.66 0.03
N LEU A 93 1.71 -1.02 -1.16
CA LEU A 93 2.38 -1.94 -2.08
C LEU A 93 3.79 -1.45 -2.40
N TYR A 94 3.94 -0.20 -2.82
CA TYR A 94 5.23 0.41 -3.12
C TYR A 94 6.21 0.30 -1.95
N ILE A 95 5.79 0.61 -0.73
CA ILE A 95 6.67 0.55 0.45
C ILE A 95 7.08 -0.89 0.77
N LEU A 96 6.16 -1.84 0.68
CA LEU A 96 6.46 -3.26 0.94
C LEU A 96 7.34 -3.88 -0.15
N GLU A 97 7.12 -3.54 -1.42
CA GLU A 97 7.96 -3.96 -2.54
C GLU A 97 9.38 -3.42 -2.41
N ARG A 98 9.52 -2.12 -2.09
CA ARG A 98 10.83 -1.51 -1.80
C ARG A 98 11.53 -2.19 -0.64
N ALA A 99 10.80 -2.58 0.39
CA ALA A 99 11.36 -3.32 1.51
C ALA A 99 11.86 -4.71 1.05
N CYS A 100 11.05 -5.46 0.30
CA CYS A 100 11.42 -6.76 -0.28
C CYS A 100 12.67 -6.68 -1.16
N GLU A 101 12.76 -5.69 -2.04
CA GLU A 101 13.91 -5.48 -2.92
C GLU A 101 15.18 -5.18 -2.11
N THR A 102 15.07 -4.38 -1.05
CA THR A 102 16.21 -4.04 -0.17
C THR A 102 16.77 -5.28 0.53
N ILE A 103 15.90 -6.20 0.97
CA ILE A 103 16.30 -7.47 1.59
C ILE A 103 16.52 -8.60 0.57
N GLN A 104 16.50 -8.30 -0.73
CA GLN A 104 16.69 -9.26 -1.84
C GLN A 104 15.73 -10.45 -1.80
N ARG A 105 14.50 -10.22 -1.34
CA ARG A 105 13.45 -11.24 -1.31
C ARG A 105 12.88 -11.46 -2.71
N SER A 106 13.00 -12.68 -3.23
CA SER A 106 12.56 -13.05 -4.57
C SER A 106 11.04 -13.10 -4.75
N ASN A 107 10.30 -13.31 -3.66
CA ASN A 107 8.85 -13.44 -3.71
C ASN A 107 8.18 -12.07 -3.70
N ARG A 108 7.22 -11.88 -4.61
CA ARG A 108 6.37 -10.69 -4.62
C ARG A 108 5.56 -10.55 -3.31
N VAL A 109 5.14 -9.33 -3.00
CA VAL A 109 4.30 -9.05 -1.84
C VAL A 109 2.91 -9.68 -2.07
N THR A 110 2.41 -10.40 -1.07
CA THR A 110 1.09 -11.02 -1.11
C THR A 110 0.33 -10.80 0.20
N PHE A 111 -1.00 -10.83 0.11
CA PHE A 111 -1.91 -10.61 1.23
C PHE A 111 -2.94 -11.73 1.27
N VAL A 112 -2.93 -12.54 2.32
CA VAL A 112 -4.02 -13.49 2.56
C VAL A 112 -5.18 -12.71 3.17
N LEU A 113 -6.28 -12.58 2.43
CA LEU A 113 -7.44 -11.80 2.87
C LEU A 113 -8.52 -12.71 3.45
N GLU A 114 -8.89 -12.48 4.70
CA GLU A 114 -10.04 -13.14 5.32
C GLU A 114 -11.30 -12.32 5.08
N ILE A 115 -12.32 -12.94 4.48
CA ILE A 115 -13.68 -12.43 4.52
C ILE A 115 -14.34 -12.98 5.78
N ILE A 116 -14.78 -12.08 6.66
CA ILE A 116 -15.20 -12.39 8.04
C ILE A 116 -16.11 -13.62 8.07
N SER A 117 -15.65 -14.63 8.80
CA SER A 117 -16.39 -15.85 9.10
C SER A 117 -16.87 -15.84 10.56
N PRO A 118 -17.93 -16.61 10.89
CA PRO A 118 -18.34 -16.82 12.26
C PRO A 118 -17.32 -17.66 13.05
N GLU A 119 -16.66 -18.61 12.39
CA GLU A 119 -15.67 -19.51 13.00
C GLU A 119 -14.27 -19.24 12.47
N LYS A 120 -13.26 -19.43 13.32
CA LYS A 120 -11.85 -19.26 12.96
C LYS A 120 -11.33 -20.52 12.27
N ASN A 121 -10.72 -20.35 11.11
CA ASN A 121 -10.18 -21.43 10.30
C ASN A 121 -8.74 -21.15 9.83
N SER A 122 -8.20 -21.92 8.89
CA SER A 122 -6.82 -21.73 8.41
C SER A 122 -6.62 -20.36 7.74
N VAL A 123 -7.62 -19.84 7.03
CA VAL A 123 -7.57 -18.50 6.41
C VAL A 123 -7.39 -17.42 7.48
N HIS A 124 -8.05 -17.53 8.63
CA HIS A 124 -7.89 -16.58 9.73
C HIS A 124 -6.45 -16.52 10.26
N GLN A 125 -5.85 -17.70 10.44
CA GLN A 125 -4.48 -17.81 10.93
C GLN A 125 -3.49 -17.27 9.89
N LEU A 126 -3.67 -17.62 8.62
CA LEU A 126 -2.83 -17.16 7.53
C LEU A 126 -2.98 -15.65 7.25
N ALA A 127 -4.17 -15.09 7.32
CA ALA A 127 -4.39 -13.65 7.20
C ALA A 127 -3.72 -12.87 8.34
N THR A 128 -3.71 -13.43 9.55
CA THR A 128 -2.98 -12.87 10.69
C THR A 128 -1.47 -12.95 10.47
N ALA A 129 -0.96 -14.12 10.08
CA ALA A 129 0.46 -14.33 9.84
C ALA A 129 0.98 -13.45 8.69
N SER A 130 0.26 -13.40 7.57
CA SER A 130 0.55 -12.55 6.40
C SER A 130 0.61 -11.08 6.79
N TYR A 131 -0.32 -10.60 7.63
CA TYR A 131 -0.28 -9.22 8.15
C TYR A 131 0.98 -8.95 8.98
N GLN A 132 1.32 -9.85 9.90
CA GLN A 132 2.50 -9.68 10.76
C GLN A 132 3.80 -9.71 9.98
N GLU A 133 3.89 -10.61 8.99
CA GLU A 133 5.04 -10.72 8.10
C GLU A 133 5.24 -9.41 7.32
N ASN A 134 4.21 -8.94 6.63
CA ASN A 134 4.28 -7.70 5.86
C ASN A 134 4.57 -6.47 6.74
N ASN A 135 4.01 -6.42 7.96
CA ASN A 135 4.26 -5.31 8.89
C ASN A 135 5.74 -5.22 9.32
N ARG A 136 6.48 -6.32 9.32
CA ARG A 136 7.89 -6.37 9.71
C ARG A 136 8.86 -6.07 8.58
N LEU A 137 8.42 -6.12 7.31
CA LEU A 137 9.29 -5.97 6.15
C LEU A 137 10.07 -4.66 6.16
N THR A 138 9.42 -3.55 6.50
CA THR A 138 10.07 -2.24 6.50
C THR A 138 11.16 -2.10 7.57
N GLN A 139 10.98 -2.74 8.74
CA GLN A 139 12.02 -2.82 9.76
C GLN A 139 13.19 -3.68 9.28
N GLN A 140 12.92 -4.86 8.71
CA GLN A 140 13.95 -5.75 8.16
C GLN A 140 14.75 -5.08 7.05
N ALA A 141 14.11 -4.30 6.18
CA ALA A 141 14.76 -3.56 5.13
C ALA A 141 15.70 -2.46 5.66
N ILE A 142 15.28 -1.74 6.70
CA ILE A 142 16.14 -0.74 7.36
C ILE A 142 17.36 -1.42 7.99
N GLU A 143 17.15 -2.53 8.69
CA GLU A 143 18.22 -3.31 9.31
C GLU A 143 19.22 -3.79 8.26
N ALA A 144 18.73 -4.47 7.21
CA ALA A 144 19.56 -4.95 6.12
C ALA A 144 20.33 -3.82 5.40
N TYR A 145 19.70 -2.66 5.19
CA TYR A 145 20.35 -1.51 4.57
C TYR A 145 21.51 -0.97 5.44
N ILE A 146 21.28 -0.82 6.75
CA ILE A 146 22.31 -0.37 7.67
C ILE A 146 23.45 -1.39 7.73
N ASP A 147 23.11 -2.68 7.86
CA ASP A 147 24.10 -3.75 7.96
C ASP A 147 24.93 -3.90 6.69
N GLN A 148 24.32 -3.71 5.52
CA GLN A 148 25.02 -3.68 4.23
C GLN A 148 26.05 -2.56 4.19
N LYS A 149 25.69 -1.35 4.63
CA LYS A 149 26.60 -0.19 4.65
C LYS A 149 27.75 -0.38 5.64
N ILE A 150 27.43 -0.78 6.87
CA ILE A 150 28.42 -1.01 7.93
C ILE A 150 29.35 -2.19 7.58
N SER A 151 28.91 -3.12 6.74
CA SER A 151 29.75 -4.24 6.28
C SER A 151 30.78 -3.87 5.21
N SER A 152 30.76 -2.64 4.72
CA SER A 152 31.73 -2.14 3.73
C SER A 152 33.14 -2.03 4.33
N PRO A 153 34.20 -2.05 3.48
CA PRO A 153 35.59 -2.01 3.94
C PRO A 153 35.89 -0.80 4.84
N ASP A 154 35.50 0.40 4.40
CA ASP A 154 35.78 1.66 5.10
C ASP A 154 35.17 1.68 6.51
N TRP A 155 33.93 1.20 6.64
CA TRP A 155 33.28 1.06 7.94
C TRP A 155 33.99 0.03 8.83
N LYS A 156 34.36 -1.14 8.30
CA LYS A 156 35.04 -2.18 9.08
C LYS A 156 36.40 -1.71 9.61
N GLU A 157 37.17 -1.02 8.78
CA GLU A 157 38.47 -0.47 9.17
C GLU A 157 38.31 0.61 10.25
N ALA A 158 37.39 1.55 10.06
CA ALA A 158 37.14 2.62 11.03
C ALA A 158 36.66 2.08 12.39
N ILE A 159 35.81 1.05 12.38
CA ILE A 159 35.35 0.37 13.61
C ILE A 159 36.51 -0.35 14.29
N ALA A 160 37.31 -1.11 13.55
CA ALA A 160 38.43 -1.87 14.11
C ALA A 160 39.49 -0.98 14.76
N ASN A 161 39.72 0.21 14.20
CA ASN A 161 40.67 1.19 14.71
C ASN A 161 40.06 2.15 15.75
N ASN A 162 38.76 2.03 16.05
CA ASN A 162 37.99 2.99 16.84
C ASN A 162 38.18 4.45 16.35
N ASP A 163 38.24 4.65 15.04
CA ASP A 163 38.43 5.95 14.40
C ASP A 163 37.08 6.68 14.29
N ILE A 164 36.78 7.46 15.34
CA ILE A 164 35.51 8.18 15.44
C ILE A 164 35.41 9.30 14.41
N GLU A 165 36.50 9.92 13.97
CA GLU A 165 36.44 10.98 12.96
C GLU A 165 35.97 10.42 11.62
N THR A 166 36.59 9.32 11.17
CA THR A 166 36.15 8.63 9.95
C THR A 166 34.72 8.12 10.08
N ILE A 167 34.31 7.58 11.25
CA ILE A 167 32.92 7.15 11.49
C ILE A 167 31.92 8.30 11.34
N ARG A 168 32.26 9.52 11.81
CA ARG A 168 31.37 10.69 11.65
C ARG A 168 31.17 11.03 10.17
N ASP A 169 32.23 10.99 9.37
CA ASP A 169 32.15 11.30 7.95
C ASP A 169 31.35 10.23 7.19
N LEU A 170 31.59 8.95 7.48
CA LEU A 170 30.78 7.86 6.94
C LEU A 170 29.30 7.99 7.32
N PHE A 171 28.97 8.43 8.54
CA PHE A 171 27.58 8.72 8.92
C PHE A 171 26.94 9.86 8.11
N LYS A 172 27.70 10.89 7.76
CA LYS A 172 27.20 11.99 6.92
C LYS A 172 26.99 11.51 5.49
N ASP A 173 27.93 10.76 4.95
CA ASP A 173 27.94 10.38 3.54
C ASP A 173 26.93 9.28 3.23
N ASP A 174 26.93 8.21 4.04
CA ASP A 174 26.06 7.05 3.79
C ASP A 174 24.63 7.24 4.30
N PHE A 175 24.43 8.03 5.37
CA PHE A 175 23.14 8.14 6.05
C PHE A 175 22.61 9.58 6.13
N ALA A 176 23.32 10.59 5.62
CA ALA A 176 22.97 12.00 5.73
C ALA A 176 22.68 12.43 7.18
N LEU A 177 23.43 11.87 8.15
CA LEU A 177 23.22 12.15 9.58
C LEU A 177 23.73 13.55 9.93
N LYS A 178 22.81 14.51 10.01
CA LYS A 178 23.11 15.94 10.26
C LYS A 178 23.84 16.23 11.57
N ASP A 179 23.71 15.37 12.56
CA ASP A 179 24.28 15.55 13.89
C ASP A 179 25.42 14.58 14.19
N ALA A 180 26.04 14.00 13.16
CA ALA A 180 27.22 13.14 13.30
C ALA A 180 28.36 13.83 14.08
N GLU A 181 28.56 15.14 13.91
CA GLU A 181 29.58 15.92 14.64
C GLU A 181 29.43 15.92 16.17
N LYS A 182 28.24 15.58 16.68
CA LYS A 182 27.98 15.53 18.13
C LYS A 182 28.40 14.20 18.77
N ILE A 183 28.82 13.22 17.97
CA ILE A 183 29.36 11.96 18.47
C ILE A 183 30.67 12.26 19.19
N ASP A 184 30.84 11.84 20.44
CA ASP A 184 32.06 12.10 21.23
C ASP A 184 33.24 11.27 20.71
N SER A 185 34.40 11.90 20.50
CA SER A 185 35.61 11.26 19.96
C SER A 185 36.17 10.16 20.86
N ASN A 186 35.83 10.19 22.15
CA ASN A 186 36.28 9.19 23.12
C ASN A 186 35.29 8.01 23.27
N GLN A 187 34.19 8.00 22.51
CA GLN A 187 33.26 6.87 22.54
C GLN A 187 33.83 5.65 21.83
N ASP A 188 33.32 4.49 22.24
CA ASP A 188 33.53 3.22 21.57
C ASP A 188 32.67 3.14 20.29
N ALA A 189 33.30 2.78 19.17
CA ALA A 189 32.68 2.72 17.85
C ALA A 189 31.47 1.78 17.80
N GLU A 190 31.55 0.61 18.46
CA GLU A 190 30.44 -0.34 18.50
C GLU A 190 29.25 0.24 19.28
N LYS A 191 29.53 0.96 20.38
CA LYS A 191 28.50 1.68 21.14
C LYS A 191 27.83 2.75 20.29
N VAL A 192 28.59 3.55 19.54
CA VAL A 192 28.05 4.58 18.63
C VAL A 192 27.11 3.95 17.60
N ILE A 193 27.51 2.85 16.96
CA ILE A 193 26.69 2.14 15.98
C ILE A 193 25.41 1.59 16.61
N ARG A 194 25.50 1.02 17.81
CA ARG A 194 24.34 0.49 18.53
C ARG A 194 23.34 1.58 18.87
N GLU A 195 23.81 2.72 19.36
CA GLU A 195 22.98 3.90 19.65
C GLU A 195 22.32 4.45 18.38
N PHE A 196 23.06 4.51 17.28
CA PHE A 196 22.52 4.87 15.97
C PHE A 196 21.39 3.92 15.54
N LYS A 197 21.62 2.60 15.54
CA LYS A 197 20.59 1.60 15.18
C LYS A 197 19.34 1.76 16.05
N ASN A 198 19.50 1.89 17.37
CA ASN A 198 18.39 2.11 18.30
C ASN A 198 17.59 3.39 17.98
N ARG A 199 18.27 4.49 17.66
CA ARG A 199 17.63 5.75 17.25
C ARG A 199 16.86 5.59 15.95
N VAL A 200 17.43 4.92 14.95
CA VAL A 200 16.77 4.65 13.67
C VAL A 200 15.52 3.81 13.88
N PHE A 201 15.60 2.71 14.64
CA PHE A 201 14.45 1.86 14.92
C PHE A 201 13.36 2.58 15.72
N SER A 202 13.72 3.38 16.73
CA SER A 202 12.74 4.21 17.47
C SER A 202 12.02 5.20 16.55
N ARG A 203 12.75 5.82 15.61
CA ARG A 203 12.17 6.72 14.61
C ARG A 203 11.28 5.96 13.62
N HIS A 204 11.70 4.78 13.16
CA HIS A 204 10.91 3.92 12.28
C HIS A 204 9.54 3.59 12.88
N GLN A 205 9.52 3.13 14.14
CA GLN A 205 8.28 2.78 14.86
C GLN A 205 7.29 3.94 14.99
N LYS A 206 7.80 5.17 15.05
CA LYS A 206 6.98 6.38 15.15
C LYS A 206 6.44 6.87 13.80
N HIS A 207 7.06 6.47 12.69
CA HIS A 207 6.79 7.00 11.36
C HIS A 207 6.51 5.89 10.34
N LEU A 208 7.53 5.34 9.69
CA LEU A 208 7.35 4.47 8.53
C LEU A 208 6.60 3.16 8.86
N GLU A 209 6.79 2.59 10.06
CA GLU A 209 6.03 1.40 10.50
C GLU A 209 4.52 1.66 10.51
N LYS A 210 4.12 2.90 10.83
CA LYS A 210 2.72 3.30 10.87
C LYS A 210 2.08 3.35 9.49
N VAL A 211 2.86 3.40 8.41
CA VAL A 211 2.26 3.44 7.06
C VAL A 211 1.47 2.16 6.80
N HIS A 212 2.07 0.98 6.94
CA HIS A 212 1.36 -0.27 6.69
C HIS A 212 0.18 -0.46 7.66
N SER A 213 0.40 -0.23 8.96
CA SER A 213 -0.62 -0.47 9.98
C SER A 213 -1.76 0.57 9.98
N VAL A 214 -1.44 1.86 10.04
CA VAL A 214 -2.43 2.95 10.09
C VAL A 214 -3.12 3.12 8.75
N TRP A 215 -2.37 3.18 7.64
CA TRP A 215 -2.99 3.38 6.33
C TRP A 215 -3.75 2.13 5.91
N GLY A 216 -3.24 0.93 6.21
CA GLY A 216 -3.94 -0.32 5.97
C GLY A 216 -5.31 -0.35 6.67
N SER A 217 -5.40 0.16 7.90
CA SER A 217 -6.71 0.26 8.58
C SER A 217 -7.59 1.37 8.01
N ALA A 218 -7.01 2.52 7.65
CA ALA A 218 -7.72 3.68 7.11
C ALA A 218 -8.36 3.39 5.75
N ILE A 219 -7.64 2.71 4.84
CA ILE A 219 -8.19 2.29 3.54
C ILE A 219 -9.10 1.06 3.64
N GLY A 220 -9.20 0.46 4.83
CA GLY A 220 -10.02 -0.72 5.07
C GLY A 220 -9.42 -2.03 4.58
N LEU A 221 -8.10 -2.14 4.45
CA LEU A 221 -7.39 -3.39 4.13
C LEU A 221 -7.25 -4.31 5.35
N SER A 222 -7.07 -3.75 6.54
CA SER A 222 -6.83 -4.51 7.78
C SER A 222 -7.76 -4.11 8.92
N SER A 223 -8.06 -5.07 9.81
CA SER A 223 -8.88 -4.80 11.00
C SER A 223 -8.60 -5.78 12.14
N ARG A 224 -8.99 -5.39 13.35
CA ARG A 224 -9.10 -6.28 14.53
C ARG A 224 -10.53 -6.81 14.74
N ARG A 225 -11.45 -6.60 13.78
CA ARG A 225 -12.86 -6.93 13.99
C ARG A 225 -13.00 -8.43 14.27
N SER A 226 -13.67 -8.78 15.37
CA SER A 226 -13.87 -10.18 15.79
C SER A 226 -12.56 -10.96 16.05
N SER A 227 -11.45 -10.28 16.37
CA SER A 227 -10.19 -10.93 16.77
C SER A 227 -9.38 -10.08 17.75
N ARG A 228 -8.46 -10.72 18.46
CA ARG A 228 -7.44 -10.03 19.28
C ARG A 228 -6.31 -9.44 18.42
N TYR A 229 -6.05 -10.05 17.26
CA TYR A 229 -4.95 -9.67 16.38
C TYR A 229 -5.45 -8.88 15.17
N ILE A 230 -4.60 -7.98 14.67
CA ILE A 230 -4.82 -7.35 13.36
C ILE A 230 -4.55 -8.39 12.30
N ARG A 231 -5.43 -8.44 11.30
CA ARG A 231 -5.26 -9.26 10.11
C ARG A 231 -5.83 -8.53 8.90
N TYR A 232 -5.53 -9.05 7.71
CA TYR A 232 -6.14 -8.54 6.50
C TYR A 232 -7.59 -9.00 6.41
N THR A 233 -8.49 -8.03 6.45
CA THR A 233 -9.93 -8.25 6.48
C THR A 233 -10.57 -7.05 5.80
N PRO A 234 -10.75 -7.11 4.48
CA PRO A 234 -11.14 -5.95 3.70
C PRO A 234 -12.54 -5.45 4.10
N LYS A 235 -12.71 -4.13 4.19
CA LYS A 235 -14.00 -3.46 4.39
C LYS A 235 -14.69 -3.20 3.06
N ASP A 236 -16.00 -3.00 3.09
CA ASP A 236 -16.84 -2.78 1.92
C ASP A 236 -16.35 -1.64 1.01
N MET A 237 -15.81 -0.56 1.58
CA MET A 237 -15.27 0.55 0.79
C MET A 237 -14.07 0.10 -0.07
N LEU A 238 -13.18 -0.72 0.48
CA LEU A 238 -12.07 -1.28 -0.28
C LEU A 238 -12.60 -2.24 -1.35
N LEU A 239 -13.53 -3.13 -1.00
CA LEU A 239 -14.12 -4.06 -1.97
C LEU A 239 -14.78 -3.33 -3.15
N LYS A 240 -15.60 -2.30 -2.87
CA LYS A 240 -16.19 -1.42 -3.90
C LYS A 240 -15.11 -0.81 -4.79
N THR A 241 -14.09 -0.20 -4.18
CA THR A 241 -12.98 0.41 -4.91
C THR A 241 -12.29 -0.60 -5.82
N LEU A 242 -12.01 -1.80 -5.34
CA LEU A 242 -11.38 -2.86 -6.13
C LEU A 242 -12.24 -3.28 -7.33
N VAL A 243 -13.57 -3.33 -7.18
CA VAL A 243 -14.48 -3.59 -8.30
C VAL A 243 -14.38 -2.48 -9.34
N LEU A 244 -14.48 -1.21 -8.94
CA LEU A 244 -14.39 -0.06 -9.87
C LEU A 244 -13.05 0.00 -10.61
N CYS A 245 -11.97 -0.39 -9.93
CA CYS A 245 -10.62 -0.43 -10.48
C CYS A 245 -10.39 -1.59 -11.45
N THR A 246 -11.11 -2.70 -11.32
CA THR A 246 -10.80 -3.97 -12.01
C THR A 246 -11.84 -4.34 -13.05
N VAL A 247 -13.10 -4.00 -12.82
CA VAL A 247 -14.24 -4.41 -13.63
C VAL A 247 -14.70 -3.23 -14.50
N SER A 248 -14.54 -3.36 -15.82
CA SER A 248 -14.99 -2.34 -16.77
C SER A 248 -16.51 -2.29 -16.89
N SER A 249 -17.16 -3.45 -17.04
CA SER A 249 -18.62 -3.60 -17.08
C SER A 249 -19.06 -4.81 -16.27
N ARG A 250 -18.70 -6.00 -16.75
CA ARG A 250 -18.94 -7.28 -16.09
C ARG A 250 -17.71 -8.18 -16.17
N MET A 251 -17.47 -8.96 -15.14
CA MET A 251 -16.34 -9.90 -15.06
C MET A 251 -16.77 -11.15 -14.31
N GLU A 252 -16.35 -12.32 -14.78
CA GLU A 252 -16.59 -13.57 -14.06
C GLU A 252 -15.85 -13.56 -12.71
N PHE A 253 -16.46 -14.12 -11.67
CA PHE A 253 -15.95 -14.01 -10.31
C PHE A 253 -14.55 -14.62 -10.12
N GLN A 254 -14.25 -15.78 -10.70
CA GLN A 254 -12.90 -16.36 -10.64
C GLN A 254 -11.87 -15.50 -11.39
N GLU A 255 -12.25 -14.91 -12.52
CA GLU A 255 -11.40 -13.93 -13.22
C GLU A 255 -11.15 -12.70 -12.36
N PHE A 256 -12.16 -12.19 -11.64
CA PHE A 256 -11.98 -11.09 -10.69
C PHE A 256 -10.96 -11.46 -9.59
N LEU A 257 -11.06 -12.65 -8.99
CA LEU A 257 -10.05 -13.12 -8.02
C LEU A 257 -8.64 -13.22 -8.63
N HIS A 258 -8.54 -13.68 -9.88
CA HIS A 258 -7.27 -13.74 -10.60
C HIS A 258 -6.67 -12.35 -10.80
N GLN A 259 -7.48 -11.37 -11.24
CA GLN A 259 -7.01 -9.99 -11.43
C GLN A 259 -6.58 -9.34 -10.11
N LEU A 260 -7.33 -9.55 -9.02
CA LEU A 260 -6.93 -9.05 -7.69
C LEU A 260 -5.60 -9.65 -7.22
N TYR A 261 -5.38 -10.93 -7.51
CA TYR A 261 -4.10 -11.56 -7.24
C TYR A 261 -3.01 -10.96 -8.11
N THR A 262 -3.16 -10.96 -9.43
CA THR A 262 -2.13 -10.51 -10.36
C THR A 262 -1.71 -9.07 -10.06
N LYS A 263 -2.68 -8.18 -9.84
CA LYS A 263 -2.45 -6.74 -9.64
C LYS A 263 -2.02 -6.34 -8.22
N TYR A 264 -2.61 -6.94 -7.18
CA TYR A 264 -2.40 -6.48 -5.80
C TYR A 264 -1.80 -7.53 -4.87
N GLY A 265 -1.57 -8.76 -5.35
CA GLY A 265 -1.08 -9.85 -4.52
C GLY A 265 -2.14 -10.46 -3.58
N PHE A 266 -3.43 -10.22 -3.83
CA PHE A 266 -4.49 -10.69 -2.94
C PHE A 266 -4.80 -12.17 -3.13
N ILE A 267 -4.70 -12.93 -2.05
CA ILE A 267 -5.01 -14.36 -1.98
C ILE A 267 -6.33 -14.51 -1.21
N ILE A 268 -7.38 -14.86 -1.93
CA ILE A 268 -8.75 -14.98 -1.40
C ILE A 268 -9.31 -16.39 -1.63
N GLY A 269 -9.15 -16.92 -2.84
CA GLY A 269 -9.67 -18.22 -3.26
C GLY A 269 -8.61 -19.31 -3.37
N PRO A 270 -9.03 -20.55 -3.63
CA PRO A 270 -8.15 -21.71 -3.62
C PRO A 270 -7.08 -21.65 -4.73
N LYS A 271 -7.42 -21.13 -5.91
CA LYS A 271 -6.48 -21.02 -7.05
C LYS A 271 -5.27 -20.14 -6.74
N GLN A 272 -5.45 -19.10 -5.92
CA GLN A 272 -4.36 -18.20 -5.51
C GLN A 272 -3.55 -18.75 -4.32
N ALA A 273 -4.08 -19.76 -3.61
CA ALA A 273 -3.58 -20.24 -2.33
C ALA A 273 -2.78 -21.56 -2.42
N LEU A 274 -2.49 -22.05 -3.64
CA LEU A 274 -1.86 -23.36 -3.87
C LEU A 274 -0.63 -23.63 -2.99
N GLN A 275 0.25 -22.63 -2.84
CA GLN A 275 1.44 -22.73 -2.00
C GLN A 275 1.16 -23.14 -0.53
N TYR A 276 -0.02 -22.79 0.00
CA TYR A 276 -0.39 -23.13 1.37
C TYR A 276 -0.93 -24.56 1.49
N PHE A 277 -1.49 -25.12 0.41
CA PHE A 277 -1.95 -26.50 0.36
C PHE A 277 -0.76 -27.45 0.21
N ASP A 278 0.17 -27.13 -0.70
CA ASP A 278 1.41 -27.89 -0.90
C ASP A 278 2.24 -27.94 0.39
N ALA A 279 2.28 -26.83 1.13
CA ALA A 279 2.94 -26.75 2.43
C ALA A 279 2.12 -27.33 3.60
N LYS A 280 0.94 -27.90 3.37
CA LYS A 280 0.01 -28.43 4.38
C LYS A 280 -0.32 -27.43 5.51
N ARG A 281 -0.42 -26.14 5.16
CA ARG A 281 -0.74 -25.03 6.08
C ARG A 281 -2.21 -24.62 6.04
N ALA A 282 -2.96 -25.08 5.06
CA ALA A 282 -4.39 -24.80 4.91
C ALA A 282 -5.10 -25.94 4.17
N GLU A 283 -6.42 -25.97 4.35
CA GLU A 283 -7.31 -26.85 3.59
C GLU A 283 -7.94 -26.07 2.43
N GLN A 284 -8.21 -26.76 1.32
CA GLN A 284 -8.79 -26.14 0.14
C GLN A 284 -10.22 -25.63 0.38
N ASP A 285 -10.99 -26.36 1.20
CA ASP A 285 -12.39 -26.02 1.53
C ASP A 285 -12.48 -24.68 2.27
N ASP A 286 -11.51 -24.39 3.13
CA ASP A 286 -11.42 -23.13 3.87
C ASP A 286 -11.32 -21.90 2.95
N PHE A 287 -10.50 -21.98 1.90
CA PHE A 287 -10.37 -20.93 0.89
C PHE A 287 -11.55 -20.90 -0.08
N THR A 288 -12.17 -22.05 -0.35
CA THR A 288 -13.40 -22.12 -1.15
C THR A 288 -14.53 -21.39 -0.42
N MET A 289 -14.68 -21.59 0.90
CA MET A 289 -15.68 -20.90 1.70
C MET A 289 -15.35 -19.41 1.87
N ASN A 290 -14.07 -19.05 1.97
CA ASN A 290 -13.65 -17.66 1.99
C ASN A 290 -14.02 -16.91 0.69
N ALA A 291 -13.79 -17.53 -0.46
CA ALA A 291 -14.22 -17.00 -1.76
C ALA A 291 -15.74 -16.89 -1.85
N LYS A 292 -16.49 -17.90 -1.38
CA LYS A 292 -17.96 -17.85 -1.35
C LYS A 292 -18.49 -16.71 -0.48
N ARG A 293 -17.87 -16.44 0.67
CA ARG A 293 -18.22 -15.28 1.50
C ARG A 293 -17.95 -13.96 0.80
N LEU A 294 -16.87 -13.85 0.01
CA LEU A 294 -16.64 -12.66 -0.81
C LEU A 294 -17.76 -12.50 -1.84
N GLU A 295 -18.13 -13.59 -2.53
CA GLU A 295 -19.21 -13.59 -3.51
C GLU A 295 -20.52 -13.07 -2.89
N ASP A 296 -20.93 -13.62 -1.75
CA ASP A 296 -22.14 -13.22 -1.03
C ASP A 296 -22.04 -11.77 -0.53
N ARG A 297 -20.86 -11.34 -0.09
CA ARG A 297 -20.62 -9.96 0.33
C ARG A 297 -20.77 -8.99 -0.85
N LEU A 298 -20.17 -9.29 -2.00
CA LEU A 298 -20.31 -8.48 -3.21
C LEU A 298 -21.77 -8.43 -3.68
N ALA A 299 -22.51 -9.55 -3.60
CA ALA A 299 -23.93 -9.59 -3.91
C ALA A 299 -24.74 -8.66 -2.98
N SER A 300 -24.50 -8.72 -1.66
CA SER A 300 -25.17 -7.81 -0.71
C SER A 300 -24.84 -6.34 -0.90
N LEU A 301 -23.70 -6.02 -1.54
CA LEU A 301 -23.31 -4.66 -1.90
C LEU A 301 -23.88 -4.22 -3.27
N GLY A 302 -24.61 -5.08 -3.97
CA GLY A 302 -25.13 -4.84 -5.31
C GLY A 302 -24.08 -4.88 -6.43
N LEU A 303 -22.92 -5.51 -6.18
CA LEU A 303 -21.79 -5.56 -7.10
C LEU A 303 -21.64 -6.93 -7.79
N LEU A 304 -22.55 -7.86 -7.54
CA LEU A 304 -22.49 -9.20 -8.10
C LEU A 304 -23.89 -9.71 -8.42
N LYS A 305 -24.04 -10.35 -9.58
CA LYS A 305 -25.25 -11.05 -9.99
C LYS A 305 -24.95 -12.52 -10.32
N ARG A 306 -25.86 -13.40 -9.92
CA ARG A 306 -25.87 -14.80 -10.36
C ARG A 306 -26.81 -14.92 -11.56
N LEU A 307 -26.26 -15.34 -12.70
CA LEU A 307 -27.04 -15.61 -13.92
C LEU A 307 -27.38 -17.10 -14.05
N SER A 308 -26.69 -17.97 -13.30
CA SER A 308 -26.98 -19.40 -13.16
C SER A 308 -26.40 -19.91 -11.83
N ASP A 309 -26.73 -21.16 -11.46
CA ASP A 309 -26.20 -21.80 -10.24
C ASP A 309 -24.66 -21.93 -10.25
N ALA A 310 -24.06 -21.95 -11.44
CA ALA A 310 -22.64 -22.18 -11.65
C ALA A 310 -21.82 -20.92 -11.98
N CYS A 311 -22.46 -19.80 -12.35
CA CYS A 311 -21.75 -18.60 -12.81
C CYS A 311 -22.18 -17.34 -12.05
N ALA A 312 -21.23 -16.74 -11.34
CA ALA A 312 -21.35 -15.44 -10.69
C ALA A 312 -20.55 -14.39 -11.46
N TYR A 313 -21.15 -13.22 -11.69
CA TYR A 313 -20.52 -12.10 -12.37
C TYR A 313 -20.46 -10.89 -11.45
N VAL A 314 -19.26 -10.35 -11.29
CA VAL A 314 -19.02 -9.05 -10.65
C VAL A 314 -19.36 -7.96 -11.67
N GLU A 315 -20.15 -6.98 -11.25
CA GLU A 315 -20.61 -5.89 -12.10
C GLU A 315 -20.13 -4.54 -11.55
N ASN A 316 -19.66 -3.68 -12.45
CA ASN A 316 -19.42 -2.28 -12.13
C ASN A 316 -20.75 -1.52 -12.22
N PRO A 317 -21.28 -0.98 -11.10
CA PRO A 317 -22.59 -0.34 -11.08
C PRO A 317 -22.64 0.98 -11.86
N PHE A 318 -21.49 1.51 -12.26
CA PHE A 318 -21.36 2.74 -13.03
C PHE A 318 -20.94 2.50 -14.48
N ALA A 319 -20.80 1.25 -14.90
CA ALA A 319 -20.58 0.96 -16.29
C ALA A 319 -21.82 1.41 -17.08
N GLN A 320 -21.62 2.29 -18.07
CA GLN A 320 -22.66 2.54 -19.05
C GLN A 320 -22.92 1.21 -19.78
N GLU A 321 -24.16 0.73 -19.78
CA GLU A 321 -24.56 -0.28 -20.74
C GLU A 321 -24.25 0.29 -22.12
N LEU A 322 -23.32 -0.34 -22.84
CA LEU A 322 -23.13 -0.07 -24.26
C LEU A 322 -24.46 -0.41 -24.94
N GLN A 323 -25.30 0.61 -25.14
CA GLN A 323 -26.48 0.54 -26.00
C GLN A 323 -26.06 0.53 -27.46
#